data_AF-A0A6V2JWU6-F1
#
_entry.id   AF-A0A6V2JWU6-F1
#
_cell.length_a   1.000
_cell.length_b   1.000
_cell.length_c   1.000
_cell.angle_alpha   90.00
_cell.angle_beta   90.00
_cell.angle_gamma   90.00
#
_symmetry.space_group_name_H-M   'P 1'
#
loop_
_entity.id
_entity.type
_entity.pdbx_description
1 polymer ?
#
loop_
_entity_poly.entity_id
_entity_poly.type
_entity_poly.pdbx_seq_one_letter_code
_entity_poly.pdbx_strand_id
1 'polypeptide(L)'
;MVQSPASWKWSLALFSSFIALCLVDTQGWTMPPLPSARVSCHGCVAPKAIRKETTCLRDSSPDTEQDESEKKSKRRVTIIGAGWGGLSAANALANEDDIEITVVEASPRVGGLVRDGFTSLSGKRPAEAGQHGFWNNYHNIYRLFDQLAADENLDFDTKTALTPYAEQGQYSPDGLEAVWPVYQDQALQLPTGLAQAVYTRFLNLSLIDRITAFPLVLAFSEFDGSPDAWERFDQFSFRDLCVRLG
;
A
#
# COMPACT_ATOMS: atom_id res chain seq x y z
N MET A 1 22.52 -11.95 40.16
CA MET A 1 21.58 -12.78 39.37
C MET A 1 21.17 -11.93 38.17
N VAL A 2 21.91 -12.07 37.07
CA VAL A 2 21.71 -11.26 35.85
C VAL A 2 20.65 -11.98 35.02
N GLN A 3 19.53 -11.29 34.74
CA GLN A 3 18.45 -11.81 33.90
C GLN A 3 18.97 -12.08 32.47
N SER A 4 18.61 -13.24 31.93
CA SER A 4 18.96 -13.69 30.58
C SER A 4 18.31 -12.81 29.49
N PRO A 5 18.95 -12.59 28.33
CA PRO A 5 18.46 -11.72 27.25
C PRO A 5 17.30 -12.31 26.42
N ALA A 6 16.78 -13.48 26.79
CA ALA A 6 15.83 -14.25 25.97
C ALA A 6 14.43 -13.60 25.87
N SER A 7 14.02 -12.76 26.82
CA SER A 7 12.67 -12.18 26.84
C SER A 7 12.44 -11.06 25.80
N TRP A 8 13.50 -10.46 25.25
CA TRP A 8 13.39 -9.34 24.31
C TRP A 8 13.30 -9.78 22.84
N LYS A 9 13.68 -11.02 22.52
CA LYS A 9 13.62 -11.56 21.15
C LYS A 9 12.19 -11.86 20.68
N TRP A 10 11.29 -12.13 21.62
CA TRP A 10 9.93 -12.59 21.31
C TRP A 10 8.93 -11.47 21.05
N SER A 11 9.08 -10.33 21.73
CA SER A 11 8.23 -9.15 21.47
C SER A 11 8.37 -8.68 20.02
N LEU A 12 9.58 -8.71 19.45
CA LEU A 12 9.84 -8.31 18.06
C LEU A 12 9.35 -9.31 17.00
N ALA A 13 9.40 -10.62 17.28
CA ALA A 13 8.96 -11.64 16.33
C ALA A 13 7.43 -11.63 16.15
N LEU A 14 6.67 -11.39 17.22
CA LEU A 14 5.23 -11.15 17.13
C LEU A 14 4.94 -9.77 16.51
N PHE A 15 5.64 -8.71 16.93
CA PHE A 15 5.42 -7.36 16.37
C PHE A 15 5.67 -7.26 14.86
N SER A 16 6.69 -7.94 14.35
CA SER A 16 7.02 -7.95 12.92
C SER A 16 5.95 -8.65 12.08
N SER A 17 5.28 -9.66 12.64
CA SER A 17 4.14 -10.33 12.00
C SER A 17 2.84 -9.53 12.15
N PHE A 18 2.72 -8.66 13.17
CA PHE A 18 1.54 -7.81 13.41
C PHE A 18 1.44 -6.60 12.46
N ILE A 19 2.56 -5.99 12.06
CA ILE A 19 2.54 -4.87 11.08
C ILE A 19 1.93 -5.33 9.73
N ALA A 20 2.03 -6.62 9.39
CA ALA A 20 1.47 -7.17 8.17
C ALA A 20 -0.07 -7.41 8.22
N LEU A 21 -0.72 -7.31 9.38
CA LEU A 21 -2.13 -7.70 9.55
C LEU A 21 -3.06 -6.56 10.04
N CYS A 22 -2.53 -5.50 10.66
CA CYS A 22 -3.33 -4.47 11.36
C CYS A 22 -4.06 -3.43 10.49
N LEU A 23 -4.27 -3.65 9.19
CA LEU A 23 -5.11 -2.76 8.37
C LEU A 23 -6.25 -3.57 7.76
N VAL A 24 -7.22 -3.92 8.61
CA VAL A 24 -8.49 -4.56 8.26
C VAL A 24 -9.56 -3.49 8.05
N ASP A 25 -10.51 -3.82 7.20
CA ASP A 25 -11.39 -2.97 6.40
C ASP A 25 -12.63 -2.44 7.15
N THR A 26 -13.16 -1.28 6.73
CA THR A 26 -14.54 -0.83 7.01
C THR A 26 -15.17 -0.20 5.76
N GLN A 27 -16.42 -0.56 5.52
CA GLN A 27 -17.13 -0.53 4.23
C GLN A 27 -17.51 0.85 3.65
N GLY A 28 -17.59 0.89 2.30
CA GLY A 28 -18.84 1.27 1.62
C GLY A 28 -18.96 2.69 1.04
N TRP A 29 -18.17 3.04 0.02
CA TRP A 29 -18.49 4.14 -0.91
C TRP A 29 -18.49 3.64 -2.35
N THR A 30 -19.68 3.46 -2.93
CA THR A 30 -19.85 3.15 -4.36
C THR A 30 -19.81 4.45 -5.16
N MET A 31 -18.75 4.63 -5.96
CA MET A 31 -18.62 5.70 -6.96
C MET A 31 -18.82 5.10 -8.36
N PRO A 32 -19.44 5.84 -9.30
CA PRO A 32 -19.79 5.34 -10.63
C PRO A 32 -18.55 5.02 -11.49
N PRO A 33 -18.69 4.17 -12.52
CA PRO A 33 -17.58 3.79 -13.39
C PRO A 33 -17.22 4.94 -14.34
N LEU A 34 -15.91 5.14 -14.59
CA LEU A 34 -15.38 6.15 -15.52
C LEU A 34 -14.52 5.48 -16.61
N PRO A 35 -14.53 6.00 -17.85
CA PRO A 35 -13.82 5.41 -18.99
C PRO A 35 -12.34 5.85 -19.06
N SER A 36 -11.54 5.09 -19.80
CA SER A 36 -10.07 5.18 -19.86
C SER A 36 -9.53 6.51 -20.41
N ALA A 37 -8.43 6.99 -19.81
CA ALA A 37 -7.71 8.18 -20.26
C ALA A 37 -6.18 7.98 -20.28
N ARG A 38 -5.56 8.44 -21.37
CA ARG A 38 -4.12 8.31 -21.67
C ARG A 38 -3.28 9.31 -20.88
N VAL A 39 -2.26 8.81 -20.18
CA VAL A 39 -1.20 9.63 -19.56
C VAL A 39 -0.03 9.79 -20.53
N SER A 40 0.36 11.04 -20.83
CA SER A 40 1.55 11.36 -21.62
C SER A 40 2.68 11.85 -20.71
N CYS A 41 3.70 11.02 -20.54
CA CYS A 41 4.92 11.38 -19.82
C CYS A 41 5.90 12.09 -20.77
N HIS A 42 6.13 13.38 -20.58
CA HIS A 42 7.21 14.08 -21.28
C HIS A 42 8.49 14.02 -20.44
N GLY A 43 9.47 13.25 -20.94
CA GLY A 43 10.82 13.17 -20.36
C GLY A 43 11.57 14.51 -20.45
N CYS A 44 12.53 14.67 -19.54
CA CYS A 44 13.41 15.82 -19.36
C CYS A 44 13.93 16.41 -20.69
N VAL A 45 13.47 17.62 -21.03
CA VAL A 45 14.12 18.46 -22.04
C VAL A 45 15.10 19.37 -21.32
N ALA A 46 16.39 19.24 -21.64
CA ALA A 46 17.45 20.13 -21.17
C ALA A 46 17.13 21.60 -21.49
N PRO A 47 17.49 22.57 -20.63
CA PRO A 47 17.09 23.95 -20.82
C PRO A 47 17.83 24.56 -22.01
N LYS A 48 17.11 24.83 -23.10
CA LYS A 48 17.55 25.75 -24.15
C LYS A 48 17.27 27.20 -23.73
N ALA A 49 18.25 28.03 -24.03
CA ALA A 49 18.38 29.41 -23.64
C ALA A 49 17.31 30.36 -24.22
N ILE A 50 16.98 31.38 -23.41
CA ILE A 50 16.57 32.77 -23.76
C ILE A 50 15.16 33.01 -24.36
N ARG A 51 14.33 33.75 -23.62
CA ARG A 51 13.90 35.12 -24.01
C ARG A 51 13.38 35.90 -22.79
N LYS A 52 14.07 37.00 -22.44
CA LYS A 52 13.52 38.05 -21.57
C LYS A 52 12.62 38.92 -22.44
N GLU A 53 11.34 38.98 -22.14
CA GLU A 53 10.48 40.05 -22.65
C GLU A 53 10.17 41.02 -21.50
N THR A 54 10.79 42.19 -21.62
CA THR A 54 10.46 43.42 -20.90
C THR A 54 9.24 44.02 -21.58
N THR A 55 8.12 44.17 -20.87
CA THR A 55 6.94 44.85 -21.42
C THR A 55 6.86 46.26 -20.85
N CYS A 56 7.05 47.25 -21.72
CA CYS A 56 6.76 48.66 -21.47
C CYS A 56 5.28 48.96 -21.79
N LEU A 57 4.72 49.95 -21.10
CA LEU A 57 3.31 50.37 -21.11
C LEU A 57 2.84 51.05 -22.42
N ARG A 58 1.58 50.75 -22.77
CA ARG A 58 0.54 51.50 -23.54
C ARG A 58 0.81 51.95 -24.99
N ASP A 59 -0.06 51.51 -25.92
CA ASP A 59 -1.06 52.41 -26.54
C ASP A 59 -2.24 51.64 -27.19
N SER A 60 -3.35 52.34 -27.43
CA SER A 60 -4.73 51.85 -27.63
C SER A 60 -5.27 51.71 -29.08
N SER A 61 -6.27 50.81 -29.25
CA SER A 61 -7.39 50.74 -30.26
C SER A 61 -7.23 49.80 -31.49
N PRO A 62 -8.32 49.36 -32.15
CA PRO A 62 -9.59 48.79 -31.67
C PRO A 62 -9.97 47.43 -32.34
N ASP A 63 -10.97 46.77 -31.77
CA ASP A 63 -11.87 45.74 -32.35
C ASP A 63 -11.28 44.46 -32.96
N THR A 64 -11.12 43.45 -32.10
CA THR A 64 -11.37 42.06 -32.49
C THR A 64 -12.40 41.50 -31.53
N GLU A 65 -13.59 41.15 -32.03
CA GLU A 65 -14.54 40.28 -31.33
C GLU A 65 -13.80 38.98 -30.97
N GLN A 66 -13.29 38.92 -29.74
CA GLN A 66 -12.85 37.68 -29.17
C GLN A 66 -14.09 36.99 -28.63
N ASP A 67 -14.39 35.85 -29.24
CA ASP A 67 -15.24 34.82 -28.67
C ASP A 67 -14.66 34.44 -27.30
N GLU A 68 -15.04 35.19 -26.27
CA GLU A 68 -14.74 34.89 -24.87
C GLU A 68 -15.59 33.68 -24.46
N SER A 69 -15.23 32.51 -25.00
CA SER A 69 -15.41 31.30 -24.24
C SER A 69 -14.61 31.51 -22.95
N GLU A 70 -15.31 31.77 -21.84
CA GLU A 70 -14.74 31.82 -20.49
C GLU A 70 -13.98 30.51 -20.26
N LYS A 71 -12.69 30.52 -20.60
CA LYS A 71 -11.80 29.39 -20.40
C LYS A 71 -11.47 29.39 -18.91
N LYS A 72 -12.40 28.83 -18.12
CA LYS A 72 -12.28 28.64 -16.68
C LYS A 72 -10.84 28.21 -16.37
N SER A 73 -10.09 29.02 -15.63
CA SER A 73 -8.68 28.74 -15.41
C SER A 73 -8.56 27.41 -14.65
N LYS A 74 -7.86 26.44 -15.23
CA LYS A 74 -7.65 25.16 -14.56
C LYS A 74 -6.89 25.37 -13.24
N ARG A 75 -7.34 24.68 -12.20
CA ARG A 75 -6.63 24.59 -10.92
C ARG A 75 -5.33 23.82 -11.15
N ARG A 76 -4.20 24.36 -10.72
CA ARG A 76 -2.89 23.71 -10.89
C ARG A 76 -2.49 23.00 -9.63
N VAL A 77 -2.13 21.72 -9.74
CA VAL A 77 -1.71 20.89 -8.63
C VAL A 77 -0.32 20.34 -8.93
N THR A 78 0.64 20.63 -8.05
CA THR A 78 1.98 20.05 -8.10
C THR A 78 2.10 18.94 -7.07
N ILE A 79 2.42 17.73 -7.52
CA ILE A 79 2.65 16.56 -6.68
C ILE A 79 4.15 16.31 -6.61
N ILE A 80 4.70 16.27 -5.39
CA ILE A 80 6.13 16.05 -5.16
C ILE A 80 6.34 14.58 -4.78
N GLY A 81 7.05 13.86 -5.64
CA GLY A 81 7.32 12.42 -5.56
C GLY A 81 6.43 11.60 -6.48
N ALA A 82 7.03 10.80 -7.37
CA ALA A 82 6.36 9.86 -8.25
C ALA A 82 6.48 8.41 -7.76
N GLY A 83 6.41 8.20 -6.44
CA GLY A 83 6.16 6.90 -5.85
C GLY A 83 4.68 6.50 -5.91
N TRP A 84 4.32 5.34 -5.35
CA TRP A 84 2.93 4.85 -5.35
C TRP A 84 1.92 5.86 -4.80
N GLY A 85 2.25 6.58 -3.72
CA GLY A 85 1.37 7.59 -3.15
C GLY A 85 1.15 8.79 -4.08
N GLY A 86 2.21 9.35 -4.67
CA GLY A 86 2.09 10.50 -5.57
C GLY A 86 1.45 10.14 -6.90
N LEU A 87 1.77 8.97 -7.46
CA LEU A 87 1.10 8.45 -8.66
C LEU A 87 -0.37 8.12 -8.40
N SER A 88 -0.71 7.60 -7.21
CA SER A 88 -2.11 7.35 -6.82
C SER A 88 -2.89 8.67 -6.70
N ALA A 89 -2.30 9.71 -6.09
CA ALA A 89 -2.90 11.03 -6.04
C ALA A 89 -3.10 11.63 -7.44
N ALA A 90 -2.09 11.52 -8.31
CA ALA A 90 -2.18 11.96 -9.69
C ALA A 90 -3.29 11.22 -10.44
N ASN A 91 -3.39 9.90 -10.28
CA ASN A 91 -4.42 9.07 -10.91
C ASN A 91 -5.83 9.43 -10.42
N ALA A 92 -6.01 9.70 -9.13
CA ALA A 92 -7.30 10.11 -8.57
C ALA A 92 -7.78 11.46 -9.15
N LEU A 93 -6.85 12.41 -9.32
CA LEU A 93 -7.14 13.75 -9.86
C LEU A 93 -7.20 13.78 -11.39
N ALA A 94 -6.67 12.77 -12.09
CA ALA A 94 -6.55 12.77 -13.55
C ALA A 94 -7.90 12.84 -14.28
N ASN A 95 -8.99 12.48 -13.61
CA ASN A 95 -10.34 12.53 -14.14
C ASN A 95 -11.05 13.87 -13.89
N GLU A 96 -10.42 14.84 -13.21
CA GLU A 96 -10.96 16.18 -13.03
C GLU A 96 -10.57 17.07 -14.21
N ASP A 97 -11.54 17.41 -15.08
CA ASP A 97 -11.31 18.22 -16.28
C ASP A 97 -10.75 19.61 -15.99
N ASP A 98 -11.02 20.15 -14.80
CA ASP A 98 -10.61 21.48 -14.35
C ASP A 98 -9.29 21.49 -13.59
N ILE A 99 -8.57 20.36 -13.53
CA ILE A 99 -7.24 20.27 -12.91
C ILE A 99 -6.14 20.08 -13.96
N GLU A 100 -5.04 20.80 -13.76
CA GLU A 100 -3.75 20.57 -14.43
C GLU A 100 -2.75 20.02 -13.41
N ILE A 101 -2.25 18.81 -13.63
CA ILE A 101 -1.39 18.08 -12.69
C ILE A 101 0.05 18.11 -13.19
N THR A 102 0.99 18.50 -12.32
CA THR A 102 2.43 18.34 -12.54
C THR A 102 2.99 17.42 -11.47
N VAL A 103 3.55 16.28 -11.87
CA VAL A 103 4.26 15.36 -10.95
C VAL A 103 5.77 15.62 -11.07
N VAL A 104 6.43 15.89 -9.95
CA VAL A 104 7.86 16.15 -9.87
C VAL A 104 8.54 15.02 -9.11
N GLU A 105 9.51 14.36 -9.74
CA GLU A 105 10.30 13.29 -9.13
C GLU A 105 11.78 13.68 -9.10
N ALA A 106 12.45 13.39 -7.99
CA ALA A 106 13.88 13.67 -7.83
C ALA A 106 14.74 12.61 -8.52
N SER A 107 14.26 11.36 -8.56
CA SER A 107 14.86 10.22 -9.22
C SER A 107 14.71 10.29 -10.75
N PRO A 108 15.67 9.76 -11.53
CA PRO A 108 15.51 9.58 -12.97
C PRO A 108 14.36 8.63 -13.37
N ARG A 109 13.81 7.87 -12.41
CA ARG A 109 12.73 6.91 -12.62
C ARG A 109 11.66 7.03 -11.53
N VAL A 110 10.41 6.87 -11.95
CA VAL A 110 9.23 6.79 -11.08
C VAL A 110 9.16 5.44 -10.34
N GLY A 111 8.24 5.32 -9.37
CA GLY A 111 7.96 4.10 -8.62
C GLY A 111 8.48 4.11 -7.17
N GLY A 112 9.34 5.07 -6.81
CA GLY A 112 9.84 5.22 -5.44
C GLY A 112 10.61 4.00 -4.95
N LEU A 113 10.23 3.44 -3.79
CA LEU A 113 10.86 2.24 -3.22
C LEU A 113 10.40 0.93 -3.87
N VAL A 114 9.29 0.96 -4.61
CA VAL A 114 8.70 -0.21 -5.29
C VAL A 114 9.12 -0.26 -6.77
N ARG A 115 10.14 0.53 -7.15
CA ARG A 115 10.62 0.57 -8.54
C ARG A 115 11.58 -0.55 -8.83
N ASP A 116 11.62 -0.92 -10.10
CA ASP A 116 12.64 -1.81 -10.64
C ASP A 116 14.05 -1.20 -10.61
N GLY A 117 15.05 -2.03 -10.94
CA GLY A 117 16.39 -1.55 -11.25
C GLY A 117 17.28 -1.28 -10.04
N PHE A 118 16.98 -1.88 -8.89
CA PHE A 118 18.01 -2.13 -7.89
C PHE A 118 18.75 -3.42 -8.24
N THR A 119 19.97 -3.54 -7.74
CA THR A 119 20.80 -4.73 -7.93
C THR A 119 21.41 -5.16 -6.60
N SER A 120 21.71 -6.45 -6.48
CA SER A 120 22.44 -6.98 -5.33
C SER A 120 23.77 -6.25 -5.13
N LEU A 121 24.39 -6.35 -3.94
CA LEU A 121 25.72 -5.78 -3.67
C LEU A 121 26.79 -6.23 -4.68
N SER A 122 26.64 -7.41 -5.27
CA SER A 122 27.51 -7.94 -6.32
C SER A 122 27.20 -7.43 -7.74
N GLY A 123 26.09 -6.71 -7.93
CA GLY A 123 25.60 -6.22 -9.23
C GLY A 123 25.05 -7.29 -10.17
N LYS A 124 25.02 -8.56 -9.75
CA LYS A 124 24.72 -9.70 -10.63
C LYS A 124 23.25 -10.09 -10.71
N ARG A 125 22.45 -9.66 -9.73
CA ARG A 125 21.03 -10.02 -9.66
C ARG A 125 20.18 -8.76 -9.51
N PRO A 126 19.02 -8.69 -10.19
CA PRO A 126 17.99 -7.74 -9.85
C PRO A 126 17.67 -7.84 -8.36
N ALA A 127 17.39 -6.70 -7.76
CA ALA A 127 16.93 -6.58 -6.40
C ALA A 127 15.79 -5.56 -6.36
N GLU A 128 15.06 -5.59 -5.26
CA GLU A 128 14.10 -4.56 -4.86
C GLU A 128 14.70 -3.77 -3.70
N ALA A 129 14.27 -2.52 -3.50
CA ALA A 129 14.71 -1.76 -2.32
C ALA A 129 14.13 -2.31 -1.00
N GLY A 130 13.07 -3.11 -1.08
CA GLY A 130 12.40 -3.73 0.07
C GLY A 130 11.60 -4.96 -0.32
N GLN A 131 11.14 -5.69 0.69
CA GLN A 131 10.18 -6.78 0.51
C GLN A 131 8.78 -6.17 0.35
N HIS A 132 8.13 -6.43 -0.78
CA HIS A 132 6.76 -5.98 -1.06
C HIS A 132 5.85 -7.19 -1.19
N GLY A 133 4.66 -7.11 -0.61
CA GLY A 133 3.62 -8.12 -0.69
C GLY A 133 2.27 -7.48 -0.97
N PHE A 134 1.40 -8.21 -1.65
CA PHE A 134 0.00 -7.83 -1.83
C PHE A 134 -0.85 -8.81 -1.02
N TRP A 135 -1.73 -8.26 -0.19
CA TRP A 135 -2.67 -9.03 0.61
C TRP A 135 -4.09 -8.79 0.11
N ASN A 136 -4.96 -9.79 0.27
CA ASN A 136 -6.33 -9.79 -0.26
C ASN A 136 -7.17 -8.58 0.16
N ASN A 137 -6.89 -8.00 1.33
CA ASN A 137 -7.56 -6.82 1.89
C ASN A 137 -7.14 -5.49 1.25
N TYR A 138 -6.22 -5.48 0.28
CA TYR A 138 -5.78 -4.25 -0.40
C TYR A 138 -6.76 -3.84 -1.50
N HIS A 139 -8.01 -3.56 -1.13
CA HIS A 139 -9.09 -3.25 -2.06
C HIS A 139 -8.78 -2.08 -3.01
N ASN A 140 -8.08 -1.05 -2.52
CA ASN A 140 -7.66 0.08 -3.35
C ASN A 140 -6.69 -0.33 -4.46
N ILE A 141 -5.79 -1.29 -4.19
CA ILE A 141 -4.84 -1.79 -5.17
C ILE A 141 -5.53 -2.69 -6.18
N TYR A 142 -6.38 -3.62 -5.72
CA TYR A 142 -7.11 -4.48 -6.65
C TYR A 142 -8.07 -3.68 -7.54
N ARG A 143 -8.72 -2.63 -7.00
CA ARG A 143 -9.50 -1.70 -7.82
C ARG A 143 -8.65 -1.01 -8.89
N LEU A 144 -7.43 -0.60 -8.56
CA LEU A 144 -6.50 -0.05 -9.55
C LEU A 144 -6.12 -1.10 -10.60
N PHE A 145 -5.82 -2.33 -10.20
CA PHE A 145 -5.51 -3.41 -11.14
C PHE A 145 -6.69 -3.72 -12.07
N ASP A 146 -7.92 -3.74 -11.57
CA ASP A 146 -9.11 -3.92 -12.39
C ASP A 146 -9.26 -2.78 -13.41
N GLN A 147 -8.97 -1.54 -13.01
CA GLN A 147 -8.97 -0.39 -13.92
C GLN A 147 -7.91 -0.52 -15.01
N LEU A 148 -6.68 -0.90 -14.64
CA LEU A 148 -5.59 -1.07 -15.58
C LEU A 148 -5.84 -2.24 -16.55
N ALA A 149 -6.40 -3.35 -16.07
CA ALA A 149 -6.75 -4.50 -16.88
C ALA A 149 -7.95 -4.23 -17.82
N ALA A 150 -8.81 -3.27 -17.46
CA ALA A 150 -9.94 -2.85 -18.30
C ALA A 150 -9.53 -1.85 -19.40
N ASP A 151 -8.37 -1.21 -19.31
CA ASP A 151 -7.90 -0.30 -20.35
C ASP A 151 -7.27 -1.08 -21.50
N GLU A 152 -7.99 -1.17 -22.62
CA GLU A 152 -7.53 -1.86 -23.84
C GLU A 152 -6.22 -1.28 -24.43
N ASN A 153 -5.80 -0.08 -24.02
CA ASN A 153 -4.52 0.50 -24.44
C ASN A 153 -3.33 0.02 -23.59
N LEU A 154 -3.56 -0.71 -22.51
CA LEU A 154 -2.54 -1.21 -21.60
C LEU A 154 -2.47 -2.74 -21.69
N ASP A 155 -1.25 -3.26 -21.85
CA ASP A 155 -0.97 -4.69 -21.72
C ASP A 155 -0.75 -5.01 -20.24
N PHE A 156 -1.84 -5.06 -19.47
CA PHE A 156 -1.82 -5.37 -18.05
C PHE A 156 -2.80 -6.52 -17.73
N ASP A 157 -2.27 -7.60 -17.15
CA ASP A 157 -3.07 -8.70 -16.60
C ASP A 157 -2.70 -8.91 -15.13
N THR A 158 -3.68 -8.75 -14.25
CA THR A 158 -3.53 -8.97 -12.80
C THR A 158 -2.97 -10.36 -12.48
N LYS A 159 -3.31 -11.39 -13.28
CA LYS A 159 -2.84 -12.77 -13.07
C LYS A 159 -1.38 -12.98 -13.40
N THR A 160 -0.82 -12.18 -14.31
CA THR A 160 0.61 -12.23 -14.65
C THR A 160 1.41 -11.27 -13.78
N ALA A 161 0.79 -10.19 -13.30
CA ALA A 161 1.39 -9.23 -12.39
C ALA A 161 1.58 -9.80 -10.97
N LEU A 162 0.69 -10.67 -10.50
CA LEU A 162 0.72 -11.23 -9.15
C LEU A 162 0.95 -12.74 -9.14
N THR A 163 1.72 -13.20 -8.16
CA THR A 163 1.79 -14.63 -7.85
C THR A 163 0.48 -15.10 -7.19
N PRO A 164 0.10 -16.37 -7.33
CA PRO A 164 -0.96 -16.95 -6.51
C PRO A 164 -0.69 -16.80 -5.01
N TYR A 165 -1.74 -16.88 -4.20
CA TYR A 165 -1.58 -17.00 -2.76
C TYR A 165 -0.77 -18.24 -2.41
N ALA A 166 0.16 -18.08 -1.48
CA ALA A 166 1.08 -19.13 -1.08
C ALA A 166 1.20 -19.16 0.44
N GLU A 167 1.56 -20.34 0.97
CA GLU A 167 1.91 -20.49 2.37
C GLU A 167 3.15 -19.64 2.70
N GLN A 168 3.18 -19.07 3.90
CA GLN A 168 4.32 -18.27 4.35
C GLN A 168 5.10 -19.04 5.42
N GLY A 169 6.42 -19.09 5.29
CA GLY A 169 7.32 -19.70 6.27
C GLY A 169 8.03 -18.64 7.10
N GLN A 170 8.02 -18.80 8.42
CA GLN A 170 8.88 -18.02 9.32
C GLN A 170 10.15 -18.81 9.61
N TYR A 171 11.29 -18.16 9.38
CA TYR A 171 12.61 -18.74 9.57
C TYR A 171 13.33 -18.08 10.74
N SER A 172 14.10 -18.88 11.47
CA SER A 172 15.09 -18.46 12.46
C SER A 172 16.48 -19.00 12.07
N PRO A 173 17.54 -18.68 12.81
CA PRO A 173 18.85 -19.35 12.63
C PRO A 173 18.79 -20.88 12.74
N ASP A 174 17.79 -21.43 13.43
CA ASP A 174 17.60 -22.87 13.62
C ASP A 174 16.77 -23.52 12.48
N GLY A 175 16.27 -22.72 11.53
CA GLY A 175 15.55 -23.19 10.35
C GLY A 175 14.10 -22.71 10.29
N LEU A 176 13.22 -23.51 9.66
CA LEU A 176 11.80 -23.20 9.53
C LEU A 176 11.08 -23.44 10.86
N GLU A 177 10.45 -22.39 11.40
CA GLU A 177 9.82 -22.39 12.72
C GLU A 177 8.31 -22.59 12.66
N ALA A 178 7.67 -21.98 11.67
CA ALA A 178 6.23 -22.02 11.51
C ALA A 178 5.83 -21.79 10.05
N VAL A 179 4.67 -22.33 9.69
CA VAL A 179 4.05 -22.12 8.37
C VAL A 179 2.63 -21.61 8.54
N TRP A 180 2.36 -20.42 8.00
CA TRP A 180 1.04 -19.84 7.89
C TRP A 180 0.40 -20.34 6.61
N PRO A 181 -0.76 -21.01 6.69
CA PRO A 181 -1.46 -21.45 5.49
C PRO A 181 -2.14 -20.27 4.80
N VAL A 182 -2.68 -20.52 3.62
CA VAL A 182 -3.63 -19.61 2.98
C VAL A 182 -4.97 -19.73 3.72
N TYR A 183 -5.26 -18.77 4.60
CA TYR A 183 -6.42 -18.82 5.51
C TYR A 183 -7.78 -18.87 4.80
N GLN A 184 -7.92 -18.19 3.67
CA GLN A 184 -9.14 -18.20 2.87
C GLN A 184 -9.44 -19.57 2.21
N ASP A 185 -8.42 -20.42 2.06
CA ASP A 185 -8.57 -21.75 1.44
C ASP A 185 -8.97 -22.82 2.49
N GLN A 186 -9.10 -22.43 3.77
CA GLN A 186 -9.44 -23.36 4.84
C GLN A 186 -10.94 -23.71 4.79
N ALA A 187 -11.25 -24.98 5.04
CA ALA A 187 -12.61 -25.52 4.94
C ALA A 187 -13.61 -24.86 5.90
N LEU A 188 -13.14 -24.39 7.06
CA LEU A 188 -13.96 -23.65 8.02
C LEU A 188 -13.35 -22.26 8.22
N GLN A 189 -14.16 -21.25 7.97
CA GLN A 189 -13.78 -19.86 8.24
C GLN A 189 -13.95 -19.60 9.73
N LEU A 190 -12.83 -19.40 10.41
CA LEU A 190 -12.75 -19.10 11.84
C LEU A 190 -12.39 -17.63 12.04
N PRO A 191 -12.78 -17.02 13.18
CA PRO A 191 -12.25 -15.72 13.59
C PRO A 191 -10.73 -15.70 13.58
N THR A 192 -10.11 -14.56 13.26
CA THR A 192 -8.67 -14.42 12.98
C THR A 192 -7.79 -15.09 14.04
N GLY A 193 -8.06 -14.85 15.33
CA GLY A 193 -7.29 -15.48 16.41
C GLY A 193 -7.39 -17.01 16.42
N LEU A 194 -8.60 -17.55 16.35
CA LEU A 194 -8.85 -19.00 16.29
C LEU A 194 -8.27 -19.63 15.03
N ALA A 195 -8.42 -18.97 13.87
CA ALA A 195 -7.85 -19.43 12.61
C ALA A 195 -6.33 -19.58 12.73
N GLN A 196 -5.65 -18.58 13.29
CA GLN A 196 -4.20 -18.65 13.53
C GLN A 196 -3.84 -19.77 14.50
N ALA A 197 -4.57 -19.93 15.60
CA ALA A 197 -4.28 -20.97 16.59
C ALA A 197 -4.47 -22.40 16.05
N VAL A 198 -5.48 -22.61 15.20
CA VAL A 198 -5.84 -23.92 14.66
C VAL A 198 -5.03 -24.28 13.42
N TYR A 199 -4.88 -23.34 12.48
CA TYR A 199 -4.34 -23.64 11.16
C TYR A 199 -2.84 -23.36 11.02
N THR A 200 -2.23 -22.53 11.87
CA THR A 200 -0.78 -22.30 11.82
C THR A 200 -0.02 -23.55 12.24
N ARG A 201 0.88 -24.01 11.37
CA ARG A 201 1.76 -25.15 11.67
C ARG A 201 3.03 -24.65 12.34
N PHE A 202 3.03 -24.58 13.67
CA PHE A 202 4.25 -24.36 14.43
C PHE A 202 5.06 -25.67 14.50
N LEU A 203 6.31 -25.64 14.03
CA LEU A 203 7.19 -26.81 13.92
C LEU A 203 8.01 -27.00 15.20
N ASN A 204 8.56 -25.92 15.76
CA ASN A 204 9.45 -26.00 16.94
C ASN A 204 8.88 -25.33 18.20
N LEU A 205 7.61 -24.91 18.21
CA LEU A 205 6.99 -24.28 19.37
C LEU A 205 6.27 -25.32 20.23
N SER A 206 6.61 -25.40 21.53
CA SER A 206 5.97 -26.35 22.44
C SER A 206 4.49 -26.04 22.65
N LEU A 207 3.69 -27.03 23.06
CA LEU A 207 2.27 -26.80 23.35
C LEU A 207 2.07 -25.81 24.51
N ILE A 208 2.94 -25.87 25.53
CA ILE A 208 2.87 -24.96 26.68
C ILE A 208 3.09 -23.52 26.20
N ASP A 209 4.08 -23.29 25.34
CA ASP A 209 4.36 -21.96 24.79
C ASP A 209 3.20 -21.48 23.92
N ARG A 210 2.59 -22.35 23.12
CA ARG A 210 1.40 -22.00 22.32
C ARG A 210 0.23 -21.57 23.20
N ILE A 211 0.02 -22.23 24.34
CA ILE A 211 -1.05 -21.88 25.27
C ILE A 211 -0.81 -20.50 25.90
N THR A 212 0.44 -20.05 26.04
CA THR A 212 0.72 -18.68 26.53
C THR A 212 0.17 -17.58 25.59
N ALA A 213 -0.08 -17.90 24.32
CA ALA A 213 -0.73 -16.99 23.37
C ALA A 213 -2.26 -16.94 23.50
N PHE A 214 -2.87 -17.72 24.40
CA PHE A 214 -4.33 -17.80 24.57
C PHE A 214 -5.01 -16.43 24.77
N PRO A 215 -4.50 -15.51 25.62
CA PRO A 215 -4.97 -14.13 25.69
C PRO A 215 -5.11 -13.46 24.32
N LEU A 216 -4.05 -13.57 23.51
CA LEU A 216 -3.97 -12.94 22.20
C LEU A 216 -4.95 -13.59 21.22
N VAL A 217 -5.02 -14.92 21.24
CA VAL A 217 -5.98 -15.69 20.43
C VAL A 217 -7.40 -15.27 20.76
N LEU A 218 -7.78 -15.14 22.04
CA LEU A 218 -9.10 -14.68 22.43
C LEU A 218 -9.38 -13.26 21.92
N ALA A 219 -8.47 -12.33 22.17
CA ALA A 219 -8.63 -10.93 21.75
C ALA A 219 -8.89 -10.80 20.24
N PHE A 220 -8.08 -11.49 19.42
CA PHE A 220 -8.23 -11.49 17.97
C PHE A 220 -9.39 -12.34 17.45
N SER A 221 -10.00 -13.17 18.30
CA SER A 221 -11.20 -13.92 17.94
C SER A 221 -12.48 -13.14 18.22
N GLU A 222 -12.44 -12.23 19.19
CA GLU A 222 -13.51 -11.29 19.46
C GLU A 222 -13.55 -10.11 18.49
N PHE A 223 -12.47 -9.90 17.73
CA PHE A 223 -12.41 -8.84 16.73
C PHE A 223 -13.08 -9.29 15.43
N ASP A 224 -14.28 -8.79 15.17
CA ASP A 224 -15.09 -9.10 13.98
C ASP A 224 -15.02 -8.04 12.88
N GLY A 225 -14.20 -6.99 13.07
CA GLY A 225 -14.05 -5.88 12.12
C GLY A 225 -15.23 -4.92 12.05
N SER A 226 -16.24 -5.05 12.93
CA SER A 226 -17.35 -4.10 13.02
C SER A 226 -16.87 -2.72 13.50
N PRO A 227 -17.58 -1.63 13.16
CA PRO A 227 -17.29 -0.29 13.70
C PRO A 227 -17.25 -0.27 15.23
N ASP A 228 -18.15 -1.02 15.88
CA ASP A 228 -18.18 -1.16 17.34
C ASP A 228 -16.93 -1.86 17.88
N ALA A 229 -16.43 -2.91 17.19
CA ALA A 229 -15.19 -3.55 17.55
C ALA A 229 -14.00 -2.60 17.40
N TRP A 230 -13.93 -1.83 16.30
CA TRP A 230 -12.91 -0.81 16.10
C TRP A 230 -12.93 0.24 17.21
N GLU A 231 -14.09 0.88 17.46
CA GLU A 231 -14.22 1.89 18.52
C GLU A 231 -13.84 1.31 19.88
N ARG A 232 -14.25 0.07 20.17
CA ARG A 232 -13.88 -0.60 21.42
C ARG A 232 -12.36 -0.81 21.52
N PHE A 233 -11.72 -1.40 20.51
CA PHE A 233 -10.30 -1.76 20.57
C PHE A 233 -9.36 -0.57 20.41
N ASP A 234 -9.78 0.52 19.76
CA ASP A 234 -9.02 1.77 19.68
C ASP A 234 -8.80 2.43 21.05
N GLN A 235 -9.67 2.14 22.03
CA GLN A 235 -9.54 2.63 23.41
C GLN A 235 -8.56 1.79 24.25
N PHE A 236 -8.05 0.67 23.74
CA PHE A 236 -7.12 -0.20 24.46
C PHE A 236 -5.71 -0.12 23.87
N SER A 237 -4.71 0.01 24.73
CA SER A 237 -3.34 -0.28 24.32
C SER A 237 -3.08 -1.79 24.37
N PHE A 238 -2.07 -2.26 23.64
CA PHE A 238 -1.59 -3.65 23.76
C PHE A 238 -1.25 -4.01 25.21
N ARG A 239 -0.74 -3.06 26.00
CA ARG A 239 -0.47 -3.26 27.42
C ARG A 239 -1.75 -3.55 28.21
N ASP A 240 -2.83 -2.82 27.94
CA ASP A 240 -4.10 -3.01 28.64
C ASP A 240 -4.70 -4.38 28.32
N LEU A 241 -4.51 -4.83 27.07
CA LEU A 241 -4.88 -6.18 26.64
C LEU A 241 -4.14 -7.26 27.45
N CYS A 242 -2.81 -7.14 27.57
CA CYS A 242 -2.00 -8.05 28.39
C CYS A 242 -2.46 -8.03 29.86
N VAL A 243 -2.59 -6.86 30.49
CA VAL A 243 -3.01 -6.76 31.90
C VAL A 243 -4.38 -7.40 32.14
N ARG A 244 -5.32 -7.26 31.21
CA ARG A 244 -6.68 -7.80 31.34
C ARG A 244 -6.73 -9.33 31.21
N LEU A 245 -5.91 -9.89 30.34
CA LEU A 245 -6.00 -11.30 29.94
C LEU A 245 -4.94 -12.19 30.60
N GLY A 246 -3.97 -11.60 31.32
CA GLY A 246 -2.95 -12.28 32.13
C GLY A 246 -1.60 -12.40 31.46
#